data_AF-A0A162TEP8-F1
#
_entry.id   AF-A0A162TEP8-F1
#
_cell.length_a   1.000
_cell.length_b   1.000
_cell.length_c   1.000
_cell.angle_alpha   90.00
_cell.angle_beta   90.00
_cell.angle_gamma   90.00
#
_symmetry.space_group_name_H-M   'P 1'
#
loop_
_entity.id
_entity.type
_entity.pdbx_description
1 polymer ?
#
loop_
_entity_poly.entity_id
_entity_poly.type
_entity_poly.pdbx_seq_one_letter_code
_entity_poly.pdbx_strand_id
1 'polypeptide(L)' 'MFRVLIVLSSIICIAEGIPLAKKKLWKELTTVIFLVFIAIFLGIIKVLDMTNPIDILNNLIYPFGRKVFRH' A
#
# COMPACT_ATOMS: atom_id res chain seq x y z
N MET A 1 5.51 11.39 -6.52
CA MET A 1 5.29 10.24 -5.59
C MET A 1 4.43 9.14 -6.24
N PHE A 2 3.25 9.44 -6.80
CA PHE A 2 2.37 8.45 -7.43
C PHE A 2 3.00 7.67 -8.60
N ARG A 3 3.74 8.36 -9.49
CA ARG A 3 4.46 7.72 -10.63
C ARG A 3 5.48 6.66 -10.18
N VAL A 4 6.19 6.90 -9.08
CA VAL A 4 7.16 5.96 -8.50
C VAL A 4 6.46 4.72 -7.94
N LEU A 5 5.29 4.92 -7.31
CA LEU A 5 4.45 3.86 -6.76
C LEU A 5 3.96 2.89 -7.84
N ILE A 6 3.58 3.41 -9.01
CA ILE A 6 3.19 2.59 -10.18
C ILE A 6 4.38 1.77 -10.68
N VAL A 7 5.55 2.40 -10.84
CA VAL A 7 6.75 1.72 -11.35
C VAL A 7 7.21 0.61 -10.39
N LEU A 8 7.25 0.88 -9.08
CA LEU A 8 7.59 -0.13 -8.07
C LEU A 8 6.56 -1.27 -8.03
N SER A 9 5.27 -0.96 -8.07
CA SER A 9 4.21 -1.98 -8.06
C SER A 9 4.31 -2.91 -9.27
N SER A 10 4.62 -2.37 -10.45
CA SER A 10 4.85 -3.16 -11.66
C SER A 10 6.08 -4.07 -11.54
N ILE A 11 7.18 -3.56 -10.98
CA ILE A 11 8.40 -4.35 -10.74
C ILE A 11 8.12 -5.50 -9.75
N ILE A 12 7.39 -5.23 -8.67
CA ILE A 12 7.02 -6.24 -7.66
C ILE A 12 6.09 -7.30 -8.28
N CYS A 13 5.08 -6.89 -9.06
CA CYS A 13 4.21 -7.84 -9.77
C CYS A 13 4.98 -8.74 -10.73
N ILE A 14 6.01 -8.23 -11.41
CA ILE A 14 6.83 -9.03 -12.32
C ILE A 14 7.79 -9.94 -11.55
N ALA A 15 8.48 -9.41 -10.53
CA ALA A 15 9.47 -10.12 -9.74
C ALA A 15 8.85 -11.26 -8.90
N GLU A 16 7.69 -11.01 -8.29
CA GLU A 16 6.97 -11.97 -7.45
C GLU A 16 5.94 -12.77 -8.26
N GLY A 17 5.19 -12.12 -9.16
CA GLY A 17 4.09 -12.76 -9.87
C GLY A 17 4.54 -13.85 -10.85
N ILE A 18 5.66 -13.68 -11.55
CA ILE A 18 6.20 -14.70 -12.46
C ILE A 18 6.58 -16.00 -11.72
N PRO A 19 7.41 -15.98 -10.66
CA PRO A 19 7.74 -17.20 -9.93
C PRO A 19 6.53 -17.81 -9.20
N LEU A 20 5.62 -17.00 -8.67
CA LEU A 20 4.39 -17.51 -8.03
C LEU A 20 3.47 -18.24 -9.02
N ALA A 21 3.28 -17.66 -10.22
CA ALA A 21 2.52 -18.30 -11.29
C ALA A 21 3.20 -19.61 -11.74
N LYS A 22 4.53 -19.61 -11.87
CA LYS A 22 5.31 -20.81 -12.24
C LYS A 22 5.19 -21.93 -11.21
N LYS A 23 5.10 -21.59 -9.92
CA LYS A 23 4.91 -22.55 -8.81
C LYS A 23 3.43 -22.93 -8.58
N LYS A 24 2.48 -22.41 -9.38
CA LYS A 24 1.02 -22.58 -9.19
C LYS A 24 0.54 -22.17 -7.78
N LEU A 25 1.22 -21.22 -7.14
CA LEU A 25 0.85 -20.72 -5.81
C LEU A 25 -0.23 -19.63 -5.94
N TRP A 26 -1.43 -20.05 -6.32
CA TRP A 26 -2.56 -19.17 -6.63
C TRP A 26 -3.00 -18.29 -5.46
N LYS A 27 -2.90 -18.79 -4.22
CA LYS A 27 -3.24 -18.05 -2.98
C LYS A 27 -2.30 -16.87 -2.74
N GLU A 28 -1.01 -17.10 -2.92
CA GLU A 28 0.01 -16.06 -2.77
C GLU A 28 -0.12 -15.04 -3.90
N LEU A 29 -0.42 -15.50 -5.12
CA LEU A 29 -0.61 -14.63 -6.27
C LEU A 29 -1.79 -13.67 -6.05
N THR A 30 -2.92 -14.20 -5.55
CA THR A 30 -4.08 -13.37 -5.19
C THR A 30 -3.76 -12.40 -4.06
N THR A 31 -2.95 -12.81 -3.10
CA THR A 31 -2.49 -11.94 -2.00
C THR A 31 -1.66 -10.78 -2.52
N VAL A 32 -0.66 -11.04 -3.39
CA VAL A 32 0.18 -10.00 -4.00
C VAL A 32 -0.67 -9.03 -4.85
N ILE A 33 -1.55 -9.55 -5.69
CA ILE A 33 -2.46 -8.72 -6.52
C ILE A 33 -3.35 -7.84 -5.63
N PHE A 34 -3.89 -8.40 -4.54
CA PHE A 34 -4.75 -7.67 -3.62
C PHE A 34 -4.00 -6.56 -2.88
N LEU A 35 -2.78 -6.83 -2.42
CA LEU A 35 -1.90 -5.82 -1.81
C LEU A 35 -1.56 -4.69 -2.79
N VAL A 36 -1.23 -5.01 -4.03
CA VAL A 36 -0.97 -4.02 -5.09
C VAL A 36 -2.22 -3.19 -5.38
N PHE A 37 -3.39 -3.83 -5.43
CA PHE A 37 -4.66 -3.13 -5.64
C PHE A 37 -4.95 -2.12 -4.52
N ILE A 38 -4.76 -2.51 -3.25
CA ILE A 38 -4.93 -1.59 -2.11
C ILE A 38 -3.93 -0.42 -2.19
N ALA A 39 -2.68 -0.69 -2.54
CA ALA A 39 -1.66 0.35 -2.68
C ALA A 39 -2.01 1.38 -3.77
N ILE A 40 -2.50 0.89 -4.93
CA ILE A 40 -2.95 1.75 -6.02
C ILE A 40 -4.18 2.55 -5.58
N PHE A 41 -5.15 1.92 -4.93
CA PHE A 41 -6.37 2.57 -4.44
C PHE A 41 -6.07 3.69 -3.44
N LEU A 42 -5.21 3.45 -2.45
CA LEU A 42 -4.74 4.47 -1.51
C LEU A 42 -3.99 5.61 -2.22
N GLY A 43 -3.19 5.28 -3.24
CA GLY A 43 -2.51 6.29 -4.04
C GLY A 43 -3.49 7.17 -4.82
N ILE A 44 -4.58 6.60 -5.37
CA ILE A 44 -5.60 7.34 -6.12
C ILE A 44 -6.37 8.28 -5.20
N ILE A 45 -6.82 7.81 -4.03
CA ILE A 45 -7.52 8.65 -3.05
C ILE A 45 -6.64 9.83 -2.62
N LYS A 46 -5.33 9.60 -2.44
CA LYS A 46 -4.36 10.68 -2.18
C LYS A 46 -4.21 11.68 -3.33
N VAL A 47 -4.33 11.25 -4.58
CA VAL A 47 -4.29 12.15 -5.74
C VAL A 47 -5.58 12.96 -5.88
N LEU A 48 -6.71 12.40 -5.45
CA LEU A 48 -8.02 13.06 -5.46
C LEU A 48 -8.23 14.05 -4.31
N ASP A 49 -7.20 14.31 -3.49
CA ASP A 49 -7.25 15.14 -2.27
C ASP A 49 -8.37 14.73 -1.29
N MET A 50 -8.80 13.47 -1.39
CA MET A 50 -9.79 12.90 -0.50
C MET A 50 -9.11 12.41 0.78
N THR A 51 -9.78 12.58 1.92
CA THR A 51 -9.30 12.10 3.22
C THR A 51 -9.01 10.61 3.15
N ASN A 52 -7.72 10.24 3.26
CA ASN A 52 -7.31 8.86 3.25
C ASN A 52 -7.50 8.23 4.64
N PRO A 53 -7.72 6.90 4.73
CA PRO A 53 -7.66 6.20 6.01
C PRO A 53 -6.31 6.35 6.71
N ILE A 54 -5.23 6.61 5.97
CA ILE A 54 -3.90 6.93 6.52
C ILE A 54 -3.89 8.29 7.23
N ASP A 55 -4.57 9.30 6.68
CA ASP A 55 -4.71 10.62 7.32
C ASP A 55 -5.55 10.54 8.60
N ILE A 56 -6.62 9.73 8.58
CA ILE A 56 -7.44 9.45 9.76
C ILE A 56 -6.59 8.74 10.82
N LEU A 57 -5.80 7.73 10.42
CA LEU A 57 -4.91 7.01 11.33
C LEU A 57 -3.83 7.93 11.92
N ASN A 58 -3.23 8.80 11.10
CA ASN A 58 -2.28 9.80 11.59
C ASN A 58 -2.94 10.73 12.60
N ASN A 59 -4.10 11.29 12.30
CA ASN A 59 -4.82 12.17 13.23
C ASN A 59 -5.23 11.45 14.53
N LEU A 60 -5.46 10.14 14.49
CA LEU A 60 -5.77 9.35 15.67
C LEU A 60 -4.53 9.02 16.51
N ILE A 61 -3.39 8.70 15.87
CA ILE A 61 -2.14 8.32 16.55
C ILE A 61 -1.36 9.55 17.03
N TYR A 62 -1.41 10.67 16.31
CA TYR A 62 -0.70 11.91 16.66
C TYR A 62 -0.94 12.40 18.10
N PRO A 63 -2.18 12.42 18.64
CA PRO A 63 -2.41 12.79 20.04
C PRO A 63 -1.85 11.78 21.04
N PHE A 64 -1.75 10.49 20.69
CA PHE A 64 -1.09 9.49 21.55
C PHE A 64 0.42 9.66 21.53
N GLY A 65 1.04 9.83 20.35
CA GLY A 65 2.46 10.12 20.21
C GLY A 65 2.86 11.38 20.98
N ARG A 66 2.02 12.43 20.94
CA ARG A 66 2.26 13.65 21.70
C ARG A 66 2.14 13.48 23.22
N LYS A 67 1.41 12.47 23.71
CA LYS A 67 1.33 12.16 25.15
C LYS A 67 2.46 11.25 25.63
N VAL A 68 3.00 10.40 24.75
CA VAL A 68 4.04 9.41 25.09
C VAL A 68 5.45 9.98 24.92
N PHE A 69 5.70 10.79 23.89
CA PHE A 69 7.04 11.31 23.56
C PHE A 69 7.30 12.73 24.07
N ARG A 70 6.31 13.38 24.70
CA ARG A 70 6.44 14.73 25.26
C ARG A 70 6.61 14.66 26.78
N HIS A 71 7.57 13.84 27.21
CA HIS A 71 8.16 13.87 28.54
C HIS A 71 9.63 14.24 28.43
#